data_AF-A0A2N5FVV3-F1
#
_entry.id   AF-A0A2N5FVV3-F1
#
_cell.length_a   1.000
_cell.length_b   1.000
_cell.length_c   1.000
_cell.angle_alpha   90.00
_cell.angle_beta   90.00
_cell.angle_gamma   90.00
#
_symmetry.space_group_name_H-M   'P 1'
#
loop_
_entity.id
_entity.type
_entity.pdbx_description
1 polymer ?
#
loop_
_entity_poly.entity_id
_entity_poly.type
_entity_poly.pdbx_seq_one_letter_code
_entity_poly.pdbx_strand_id
1 'polypeptide(L)'
;MRQSANLQDLDQDSRRAGGKLLVRQGVWLEGRTCWQEKGYGGDIFLKKGVTVSFSQENAETESDLFFAKVANDQASSISVKLLFAFYQEAAGEAFSFVSPSREAIYHACNNKLFLITPDSPCRNRTQLSALSMSAALDGQIWKHEKRGILNYVPMIRGETSSVLLLEISIPAKKMVHGGASVSLRPLDKNV
;
A
#
# COMPACT_ATOMS: atom_id res chain seq x y z
N MET A 1 15.16 11.55 15.86
CA MET A 1 14.97 12.85 15.19
C MET A 1 13.79 12.67 14.25
N ARG A 2 12.61 13.23 14.55
CA ARG A 2 11.38 13.05 13.76
C ARG A 2 11.45 14.02 12.58
N GLN A 3 11.56 13.53 11.35
CA GLN A 3 11.38 14.35 10.16
C GLN A 3 9.88 14.37 9.83
N SER A 4 9.24 15.49 10.14
CA SER A 4 7.94 15.87 9.59
C SER A 4 8.10 16.05 8.08
N ALA A 5 7.36 15.26 7.29
CA ALA A 5 7.31 15.44 5.86
C ALA A 5 6.82 16.86 5.53
N ASN A 6 7.55 17.57 4.69
CA ASN A 6 7.26 18.96 4.34
C ASN A 6 5.96 19.02 3.51
N LEU A 7 4.96 19.77 4.00
CA LEU A 7 3.63 19.91 3.39
C LEU A 7 3.66 20.46 1.95
N GLN A 8 4.74 21.18 1.59
CA GLN A 8 4.89 21.83 0.28
C GLN A 8 5.29 20.86 -0.85
N ASP A 9 6.00 19.78 -0.53
CA ASP A 9 6.39 18.76 -1.52
C ASP A 9 5.22 17.85 -1.91
N LEU A 10 4.22 17.76 -1.03
CA LEU A 10 2.97 17.03 -1.28
C LEU A 10 2.10 17.79 -2.30
N ASP A 11 1.98 19.12 -2.18
CA ASP A 11 1.15 19.94 -3.09
C ASP A 11 1.59 19.90 -4.58
N GLN A 12 2.85 19.57 -4.88
CA GLN A 12 3.35 19.45 -6.27
C GLN A 12 2.99 18.11 -6.93
N ASP A 13 2.94 17.00 -6.19
CA ASP A 13 2.49 15.70 -6.71
C ASP A 13 0.96 15.71 -6.94
N SER A 14 0.22 16.48 -6.13
CA SER A 14 -1.23 16.69 -6.21
C SER A 14 -1.71 17.22 -7.55
N ARG A 15 -1.01 18.23 -8.07
CA ARG A 15 -1.37 18.88 -9.34
C ARG A 15 -1.16 17.96 -10.54
N ARG A 16 -0.37 16.89 -10.37
CA ARG A 16 -0.10 15.86 -11.39
C ARG A 16 -1.03 14.66 -11.31
N ALA A 17 -1.66 14.41 -10.16
CA ALA A 17 -2.38 13.16 -9.91
C ALA A 17 -3.76 13.03 -10.60
N GLY A 18 -4.33 14.08 -11.22
CA GLY A 18 -5.49 13.96 -12.13
C GLY A 18 -6.71 13.20 -11.57
N GLY A 19 -6.87 13.17 -10.25
CA GLY A 19 -7.87 12.36 -9.56
C GLY A 19 -7.56 10.85 -9.50
N LYS A 20 -6.30 10.45 -9.37
CA LYS A 20 -5.83 9.11 -8.99
C LYS A 20 -5.52 9.08 -7.47
N LEU A 21 -5.45 7.88 -6.90
CA LEU A 21 -4.92 7.70 -5.55
C LEU A 21 -3.40 7.75 -5.58
N LEU A 22 -2.80 8.43 -4.60
CA LEU A 22 -1.38 8.29 -4.30
C LEU A 22 -1.15 7.00 -3.52
N VAL A 23 0.10 6.52 -3.55
CA VAL A 23 0.52 5.36 -2.79
C VAL A 23 1.75 5.67 -1.97
N ARG A 24 1.78 5.15 -0.73
CA ARG A 24 3.01 4.99 0.04
C ARG A 24 3.31 3.51 0.18
N GLN A 25 4.51 3.12 -0.26
CA GLN A 25 4.95 1.73 -0.28
C GLN A 25 5.99 1.46 0.81
N GLY A 26 5.99 0.24 1.32
CA GLY A 26 6.94 -0.16 2.35
C GLY A 26 7.03 -1.67 2.51
N VAL A 27 7.93 -2.09 3.38
CA VAL A 27 8.14 -3.49 3.74
C VAL A 27 8.22 -3.62 5.26
N TRP A 28 7.60 -4.68 5.78
CA TRP A 28 7.79 -5.12 7.15
C TRP A 28 8.55 -6.44 7.14
N LEU A 29 9.56 -6.52 8.00
CA LEU A 29 10.33 -7.73 8.25
C LEU A 29 10.68 -7.79 9.74
N GLU A 30 10.25 -8.86 10.40
CA GLU A 30 10.63 -9.21 11.79
C GLU A 30 10.50 -8.07 12.80
N GLY A 31 9.33 -7.42 12.78
CA GLY A 31 9.00 -6.39 13.75
C GLY A 31 9.55 -5.02 13.42
N ARG A 32 10.04 -4.81 12.19
CA ARG A 32 10.49 -3.50 11.70
C ARG A 32 9.79 -3.15 10.41
N THR A 33 9.31 -1.91 10.35
CA THR A 33 8.70 -1.32 9.16
C THR A 33 9.70 -0.38 8.50
N CYS A 34 9.91 -0.54 7.20
CA CYS A 34 10.72 0.34 6.36
C CYS A 34 9.85 0.87 5.23
N TRP A 35 9.62 2.18 5.20
CA TRP A 35 8.91 2.83 4.11
C TRP A 35 9.90 3.22 3.02
N GLN A 36 9.43 3.23 1.77
CA GLN A 36 10.19 3.83 0.68
C GLN A 36 10.34 5.34 0.95
N GLU A 37 11.56 5.84 0.81
CA GLU A 37 11.81 7.28 0.88
C GLU A 37 11.22 8.00 -0.35
N LYS A 38 10.93 9.30 -0.25
CA LYS A 38 10.28 10.05 -1.33
C LYS A 38 11.14 10.01 -2.61
N GLY A 39 10.52 9.61 -3.73
CA GLY A 39 11.15 9.44 -5.04
C GLY A 39 10.93 8.03 -5.58
N TYR A 40 10.25 7.90 -6.71
CA TYR A 40 10.00 6.60 -7.35
C TYR A 40 11.35 5.93 -7.74
N GLY A 41 11.51 4.65 -7.41
CA GLY A 41 12.60 3.81 -7.92
C GLY A 41 13.74 3.49 -6.94
N GLY A 42 13.60 3.77 -5.64
CA GLY A 42 14.60 3.39 -4.63
C GLY A 42 14.44 1.94 -4.12
N ASP A 43 15.57 1.24 -3.95
CA ASP A 43 15.66 -0.07 -3.30
C ASP A 43 15.69 0.07 -1.77
N ILE A 44 14.92 -0.77 -1.07
CA ILE A 44 15.03 -0.94 0.38
C ILE A 44 15.94 -2.13 0.66
N PHE A 45 17.11 -1.85 1.25
CA PHE A 45 18.05 -2.86 1.71
C PHE A 45 17.77 -3.23 3.16
N LEU A 46 17.35 -4.47 3.38
CA LEU A 46 17.10 -5.00 4.72
C LEU A 46 18.32 -5.79 5.20
N LYS A 47 18.59 -5.72 6.52
CA LYS A 47 19.76 -6.35 7.18
C LYS A 47 19.92 -7.85 6.95
N LYS A 48 18.91 -8.52 6.39
CA LYS A 48 18.89 -9.96 6.11
C LYS A 48 19.20 -10.27 4.64
N GLY A 49 19.99 -9.45 3.94
CA GLY A 49 20.26 -9.67 2.51
C GLY A 49 18.97 -9.79 1.70
N VAL A 50 17.96 -9.01 2.09
CA VAL A 50 16.69 -8.92 1.38
C VAL A 50 16.61 -7.54 0.79
N THR A 51 16.36 -7.48 -0.51
CA THR A 51 16.21 -6.23 -1.25
C THR A 51 14.79 -6.15 -1.77
N VAL A 52 14.16 -4.99 -1.59
CA VAL A 52 12.81 -4.71 -2.09
C VAL A 52 12.85 -3.51 -3.01
N SER A 53 12.44 -3.69 -4.26
CA SER A 53 12.34 -2.64 -5.26
C SER A 53 10.86 -2.44 -5.61
N PHE A 54 10.36 -1.20 -5.50
CA PHE A 54 8.98 -0.88 -5.87
C PHE A 54 8.91 -0.26 -7.26
N SER A 55 7.89 -0.64 -8.01
CA SER A 55 7.58 -0.06 -9.31
C SER A 55 6.07 0.13 -9.47
N GLN A 56 5.70 1.03 -10.37
CA GLN A 56 4.33 1.22 -10.81
C GLN A 56 4.28 0.98 -12.31
N GLU A 57 3.34 0.17 -12.74
CA GLU A 57 3.00 0.02 -14.16
C GLU A 57 1.64 0.68 -14.37
N ASN A 58 1.64 1.75 -15.17
CA ASN A 58 0.40 2.26 -15.74
C ASN A 58 0.05 1.30 -16.87
N ALA A 59 -0.78 0.31 -16.60
CA ALA A 59 -1.28 -0.52 -17.68
C ALA A 59 -2.09 0.36 -18.64
N GLU A 60 -2.10 0.02 -19.93
CA GLU A 60 -3.02 0.64 -20.90
C GLU A 60 -4.51 0.37 -20.58
N THR A 61 -4.76 -0.43 -19.53
CA THR A 61 -6.08 -0.78 -19.00
C THR A 61 -6.53 0.19 -17.91
N GLU A 62 -7.81 0.11 -17.48
CA GLU A 62 -8.43 0.95 -16.45
C GLU A 62 -7.86 0.75 -15.02
N SER A 63 -6.69 0.13 -14.86
CA SER A 63 -6.10 -0.24 -13.57
C SER A 63 -4.62 0.14 -13.45
N ASP A 64 -4.27 0.84 -12.38
CA ASP A 64 -2.88 1.08 -12.00
C ASP A 64 -2.37 -0.12 -11.18
N LEU A 65 -1.19 -0.64 -11.54
CA LEU A 65 -0.56 -1.77 -10.86
C LEU A 65 0.67 -1.30 -10.08
N PHE A 66 0.71 -1.66 -8.81
CA PHE A 66 1.79 -1.31 -7.89
C PHE A 66 2.50 -2.58 -7.45
N PHE A 67 3.76 -2.72 -7.84
CA PHE A 67 4.53 -3.94 -7.63
C PHE A 67 5.70 -3.72 -6.68
N ALA A 68 6.06 -4.80 -6.00
CA ALA A 68 7.31 -4.95 -5.30
C ALA A 68 8.01 -6.21 -5.80
N LYS A 69 9.26 -6.05 -6.20
CA LYS A 69 10.19 -7.13 -6.49
C LYS A 69 11.01 -7.38 -5.23
N VAL A 70 10.95 -8.60 -4.71
CA VAL A 70 11.67 -8.96 -3.48
C VAL A 70 12.70 -10.04 -3.78
N ALA A 71 13.97 -9.70 -3.57
CA ALA A 71 15.10 -10.62 -3.69
C ALA A 71 15.51 -11.14 -2.30
N ASN A 72 15.75 -12.44 -2.19
CA ASN A 72 16.27 -13.07 -0.98
C ASN A 72 17.63 -13.71 -1.25
N ASP A 73 18.69 -13.07 -0.78
CA ASP A 73 20.06 -13.56 -0.90
C ASP A 73 20.47 -14.49 0.25
N GLN A 74 19.55 -14.88 1.13
CA GLN A 74 19.83 -15.82 2.21
C GLN A 74 19.88 -17.27 1.73
N ALA A 75 20.45 -18.13 2.57
CA ALA A 75 20.47 -19.58 2.38
C ALA A 75 19.15 -20.26 2.79
N SER A 76 18.24 -19.55 3.44
CA SER A 76 16.93 -20.03 3.86
C SER A 76 15.79 -19.20 3.25
N SER A 77 14.59 -19.74 3.24
CA SER A 77 13.39 -18.97 2.91
C SER A 77 13.16 -17.86 3.94
N ILE A 78 12.49 -16.80 3.50
CA ILE A 78 12.10 -15.68 4.36
C ILE A 78 10.66 -15.26 4.05
N SER A 79 9.93 -14.81 5.07
CA SER A 79 8.62 -14.17 4.90
C SER A 79 8.76 -12.66 5.13
N VAL A 80 8.29 -11.87 4.19
CA VAL A 80 8.16 -10.41 4.32
C VAL A 80 6.70 -10.01 4.15
N LYS A 81 6.37 -8.81 4.62
CA LYS A 81 5.06 -8.21 4.34
C LYS A 81 5.23 -6.92 3.57
N LEU A 82 4.66 -6.85 2.37
CA LEU A 82 4.64 -5.66 1.55
C LEU A 82 3.48 -4.76 2.00
N LEU A 83 3.73 -3.46 2.12
CA LEU A 83 2.78 -2.45 2.55
C LEU A 83 2.44 -1.52 1.40
N PHE A 84 1.15 -1.27 1.22
CA PHE A 84 0.63 -0.28 0.29
C PHE A 84 -0.44 0.52 1.03
N ALA A 85 -0.21 1.83 1.21
CA ALA A 85 -1.19 2.75 1.74
C ALA A 85 -1.64 3.69 0.62
N PHE A 86 -2.90 3.56 0.20
CA PHE A 86 -3.50 4.37 -0.85
C PHE A 86 -4.33 5.49 -0.26
N TYR A 87 -4.10 6.72 -0.72
CA TYR A 87 -4.75 7.92 -0.17
C TYR A 87 -4.96 8.99 -1.24
N GLN A 88 -5.86 9.92 -0.95
CA GLN A 88 -5.98 11.16 -1.71
C GLN A 88 -5.19 12.25 -1.00
N GLU A 89 -4.61 13.18 -1.76
CA GLU A 89 -3.79 14.24 -1.19
C GLU A 89 -4.57 15.51 -0.88
N ALA A 90 -5.57 15.83 -1.70
CA ALA A 90 -6.42 16.99 -1.47
C ALA A 90 -7.37 16.74 -0.28
N ALA A 91 -7.51 17.77 0.55
CA ALA A 91 -8.54 17.82 1.58
C ALA A 91 -9.91 17.63 0.90
N GLY A 92 -10.63 16.61 1.34
CA GLY A 92 -11.89 16.21 0.74
C GLY A 92 -12.51 15.07 1.51
N GLU A 93 -13.83 14.97 1.43
CA GLU A 93 -14.52 13.84 2.01
C GLU A 93 -14.23 12.58 1.17
N ALA A 94 -13.60 11.60 1.82
CA ALA A 94 -13.45 10.28 1.28
C ALA A 94 -14.11 9.24 2.20
N PHE A 95 -14.36 8.08 1.65
CA PHE A 95 -14.95 6.96 2.36
C PHE A 95 -14.20 5.70 1.96
N SER A 96 -13.77 4.92 2.93
CA SER A 96 -13.10 3.64 2.66
C SER A 96 -13.75 2.54 3.46
N PHE A 97 -13.94 1.39 2.83
CA PHE A 97 -14.40 0.19 3.51
C PHE A 97 -13.75 -1.08 2.97
N VAL A 98 -13.49 -2.00 3.87
CA VAL A 98 -12.96 -3.33 3.57
C VAL A 98 -14.13 -4.25 3.24
N SER A 99 -14.01 -5.01 2.16
CA SER A 99 -14.90 -6.13 1.83
C SER A 99 -14.17 -7.45 2.13
N PRO A 100 -14.42 -8.09 3.28
CA PRO A 100 -13.73 -9.32 3.65
C PRO A 100 -13.99 -10.48 2.67
N SER A 101 -15.21 -10.59 2.15
CA SER A 101 -15.59 -11.65 1.22
C SER A 101 -14.93 -11.53 -0.15
N ARG A 102 -14.49 -10.32 -0.53
CA ARG A 102 -13.79 -10.05 -1.80
C ARG A 102 -12.29 -9.86 -1.63
N GLU A 103 -11.77 -9.91 -0.40
CA GLU A 103 -10.37 -9.58 -0.08
C GLU A 103 -9.97 -8.23 -0.74
N ALA A 104 -10.83 -7.22 -0.62
CA ALA A 104 -10.68 -5.95 -1.32
C ALA A 104 -11.00 -4.75 -0.44
N ILE A 105 -10.53 -3.57 -0.84
CA ILE A 105 -10.91 -2.29 -0.24
C ILE A 105 -11.56 -1.42 -1.31
N TYR A 106 -12.69 -0.84 -0.97
CA TYR A 106 -13.33 0.19 -1.77
C TYR A 106 -12.97 1.55 -1.18
N HIS A 107 -12.53 2.46 -2.04
CA HIS A 107 -12.16 3.83 -1.67
C HIS A 107 -12.94 4.80 -2.55
N ALA A 108 -13.92 5.49 -1.99
CA ALA A 108 -14.71 6.49 -2.68
C ALA A 108 -14.18 7.89 -2.36
N CYS A 109 -13.84 8.64 -3.39
CA CYS A 109 -13.43 10.03 -3.27
C CYS A 109 -13.53 10.79 -4.60
N ASN A 110 -13.68 12.12 -4.57
CA ASN A 110 -13.72 12.96 -5.79
C ASN A 110 -14.68 12.44 -6.88
N ASN A 111 -15.88 11.96 -6.49
CA ASN A 111 -16.87 11.33 -7.37
C ASN A 111 -16.32 10.13 -8.17
N LYS A 112 -15.38 9.39 -7.60
CA LYS A 112 -14.81 8.16 -8.13
C LYS A 112 -14.88 7.07 -7.06
N LEU A 113 -15.02 5.83 -7.51
CA LEU A 113 -14.90 4.65 -6.66
C LEU A 113 -13.70 3.83 -7.12
N PHE A 114 -12.72 3.65 -6.26
CA PHE A 114 -11.57 2.81 -6.51
C PHE A 114 -11.76 1.45 -5.83
N LEU A 115 -11.43 0.37 -6.54
CA LEU A 115 -11.30 -0.96 -5.99
C LEU A 115 -9.82 -1.31 -5.89
N ILE A 116 -9.38 -1.62 -4.68
CA ILE A 116 -8.01 -2.00 -4.35
C ILE A 116 -7.99 -3.48 -4.00
N THR A 117 -7.16 -4.27 -4.68
CA THR A 117 -7.01 -5.71 -4.44
C THR A 117 -5.54 -6.10 -4.34
N PRO A 118 -5.21 -7.14 -3.56
CA PRO A 118 -3.87 -7.72 -3.61
C PRO A 118 -3.62 -8.33 -4.99
N ASP A 119 -2.38 -8.25 -5.45
CA ASP A 119 -1.93 -8.84 -6.70
C ASP A 119 -0.62 -9.61 -6.48
N SER A 120 -0.73 -10.91 -6.19
CA SER A 120 0.43 -11.80 -6.16
C SER A 120 0.03 -13.28 -6.20
N PRO A 121 0.69 -14.09 -7.04
CA PRO A 121 0.54 -15.54 -7.02
C PRO A 121 1.26 -16.20 -5.83
N CYS A 122 2.21 -15.50 -5.20
CA CYS A 122 3.04 -16.04 -4.11
C CYS A 122 2.57 -15.59 -2.71
N ARG A 123 1.32 -15.12 -2.60
CA ARG A 123 0.79 -14.62 -1.33
C ARG A 123 0.41 -15.75 -0.38
N ASN A 124 0.81 -15.60 0.88
CA ASN A 124 0.35 -16.48 1.96
C ASN A 124 -0.88 -15.89 2.65
N ARG A 125 -0.84 -14.59 2.95
CA ARG A 125 -1.87 -13.92 3.75
C ARG A 125 -1.96 -12.45 3.39
N THR A 126 -3.18 -11.94 3.38
CA THR A 126 -3.45 -10.51 3.21
C THR A 126 -4.09 -9.95 4.48
N GLN A 127 -3.75 -8.71 4.84
CA GLN A 127 -4.49 -7.93 5.83
C GLN A 127 -4.88 -6.59 5.18
N LEU A 128 -6.12 -6.17 5.43
CA LEU A 128 -6.73 -4.99 4.81
C LEU A 128 -7.31 -4.11 5.92
N SER A 129 -7.20 -2.80 5.80
CA SER A 129 -7.77 -1.85 6.76
C SER A 129 -8.07 -0.50 6.11
N ALA A 130 -9.07 0.19 6.63
CA ALA A 130 -9.42 1.56 6.30
C ALA A 130 -9.01 2.47 7.47
N LEU A 131 -7.88 3.16 7.36
CA LEU A 131 -7.29 3.98 8.43
C LEU A 131 -7.40 5.48 8.11
N SER A 132 -7.18 6.36 9.09
CA SER A 132 -6.98 7.77 8.77
C SER A 132 -5.70 7.97 7.96
N MET A 133 -5.67 9.00 7.12
CA MET A 133 -4.50 9.34 6.33
C MET A 133 -3.27 9.62 7.21
N SER A 134 -3.45 10.39 8.29
CA SER A 134 -2.38 10.65 9.25
C SER A 134 -1.83 9.37 9.88
N ALA A 135 -2.68 8.43 10.27
CA ALA A 135 -2.23 7.16 10.85
C ALA A 135 -1.39 6.35 9.85
N ALA A 136 -1.78 6.32 8.57
CA ALA A 136 -1.04 5.65 7.52
C ALA A 136 0.32 6.32 7.22
N LEU A 137 0.34 7.65 7.14
CA LEU A 137 1.54 8.42 6.81
C LEU A 137 2.52 8.57 8.00
N ASP A 138 2.03 8.50 9.23
CA ASP A 138 2.88 8.50 10.43
C ASP A 138 3.35 7.10 10.83
N GLY A 139 2.91 6.06 10.12
CA GLY A 139 3.25 4.66 10.42
C GLY A 139 2.50 4.07 11.64
N GLN A 140 1.44 4.73 12.10
CA GLN A 140 0.56 4.28 13.18
C GLN A 140 -0.48 3.24 12.71
N ILE A 141 -0.04 2.31 11.86
CA ILE A 141 -0.91 1.32 11.20
C ILE A 141 -1.03 0.01 11.98
N TRP A 142 -0.17 -0.22 12.97
CA TRP A 142 -0.02 -1.51 13.62
C TRP A 142 -0.89 -1.63 14.87
N LYS A 143 -1.66 -2.72 14.97
CA LYS A 143 -2.16 -3.19 16.27
C LYS A 143 -1.04 -3.85 17.07
N HIS A 144 -0.13 -4.55 16.37
CA HIS A 144 1.03 -5.17 16.97
C HIS A 144 2.21 -5.25 15.99
N GLU A 145 3.08 -4.23 15.99
CA GLU A 145 4.18 -4.08 15.04
C GLU A 145 5.15 -5.26 15.08
N LYS A 146 5.56 -5.72 16.26
CA LYS A 146 6.49 -6.85 16.40
C LYS A 146 6.01 -8.16 15.74
N ARG A 147 4.70 -8.29 15.49
CA ARG A 147 4.08 -9.46 14.84
C ARG A 147 3.61 -9.14 13.42
N GLY A 148 3.72 -7.88 12.99
CA GLY A 148 3.18 -7.41 11.72
C GLY A 148 1.67 -7.61 11.63
N ILE A 149 0.94 -7.27 12.69
CA ILE A 149 -0.52 -7.33 12.73
C ILE A 149 -1.06 -5.91 12.56
N LEU A 150 -1.79 -5.71 11.46
CA LEU A 150 -2.40 -4.44 11.10
C LEU A 150 -3.53 -4.10 12.08
N ASN A 151 -3.70 -2.82 12.38
CA ASN A 151 -4.89 -2.33 13.05
C ASN A 151 -6.08 -2.43 12.10
N TYR A 152 -7.03 -3.30 12.42
CA TYR A 152 -8.19 -3.55 11.57
C TYR A 152 -9.29 -2.54 11.88
N VAL A 153 -9.58 -1.71 10.90
CA VAL A 153 -10.73 -0.81 10.89
C VAL A 153 -11.49 -1.13 9.61
N PRO A 154 -12.74 -1.61 9.71
CA PRO A 154 -13.48 -2.08 8.54
C PRO A 154 -13.93 -0.93 7.64
N MET A 155 -14.10 0.26 8.19
CA MET A 155 -14.69 1.40 7.51
C MET A 155 -14.33 2.72 8.17
N ILE A 156 -14.12 3.76 7.38
CA ILE A 156 -13.87 5.13 7.86
C ILE A 156 -14.38 6.15 6.84
N ARG A 157 -14.73 7.35 7.32
CA ARG A 157 -15.15 8.52 6.54
C ARG A 157 -14.25 9.70 6.88
N GLY A 158 -14.00 10.59 5.92
CA GLY A 158 -13.11 11.74 6.05
C GLY A 158 -11.78 11.52 5.35
N GLU A 159 -10.69 12.05 5.91
CA GLU A 159 -9.34 11.87 5.37
C GLU A 159 -8.84 10.44 5.63
N THR A 160 -9.03 9.57 4.65
CA THR A 160 -8.81 8.12 4.79
C THR A 160 -7.67 7.60 3.93
N SER A 161 -7.09 6.49 4.36
CA SER A 161 -6.17 5.65 3.62
C SER A 161 -6.66 4.20 3.61
N SER A 162 -6.61 3.60 2.43
CA SER A 162 -6.79 2.17 2.24
C SER A 162 -5.44 1.47 2.39
N VAL A 163 -5.27 0.69 3.45
CA VAL A 163 -4.00 0.03 3.77
C VAL A 163 -4.08 -1.46 3.48
N LEU A 164 -3.19 -1.93 2.62
CA LEU A 164 -3.02 -3.31 2.23
C LEU A 164 -1.66 -3.82 2.70
N LEU A 165 -1.68 -4.99 3.33
CA LEU A 165 -0.49 -5.71 3.78
C LEU A 165 -0.50 -7.10 3.14
N LEU A 166 0.51 -7.40 2.33
CA LEU A 166 0.64 -8.65 1.59
C LEU A 166 1.83 -9.46 2.11
N GLU A 167 1.57 -10.60 2.76
CA GLU A 167 2.62 -11.51 3.20
C GLU A 167 3.04 -12.46 2.07
N ILE A 168 4.33 -12.47 1.76
CA ILE A 168 4.93 -13.30 0.72
C ILE A 168 6.09 -14.11 1.29
N SER A 169 6.16 -15.39 0.92
CA SER A 169 7.32 -16.25 1.18
C SER A 169 8.27 -16.22 0.00
N ILE A 170 9.53 -15.85 0.23
CA ILE A 170 10.59 -15.90 -0.77
C ILE A 170 11.51 -17.07 -0.46
N PRO A 171 11.65 -18.07 -1.35
CA PRO A 171 12.63 -19.15 -1.16
C PRO A 171 14.08 -18.62 -1.10
N ALA A 172 14.99 -19.45 -0.60
CA ALA A 172 16.42 -19.13 -0.58
C ALA A 172 16.95 -18.84 -1.99
N LYS A 173 17.77 -17.79 -2.15
CA LYS A 173 18.40 -17.42 -3.43
C LYS A 173 17.39 -17.22 -4.57
N LYS A 174 16.17 -16.81 -4.24
CA LYS A 174 15.09 -16.56 -5.20
C LYS A 174 14.59 -15.13 -5.08
N MET A 175 13.80 -14.79 -6.08
CA MET A 175 13.16 -13.51 -6.21
C MET A 175 11.72 -13.75 -6.62
N VAL A 176 10.82 -12.96 -6.04
CA VAL A 176 9.37 -13.03 -6.29
C VAL A 176 8.81 -11.64 -6.45
N HIS A 177 7.59 -11.58 -6.98
CA HIS A 177 6.84 -10.35 -7.16
C HIS A 177 5.53 -10.41 -6.35
N GLY A 178 5.15 -9.27 -5.80
CA GLY A 178 3.83 -9.09 -5.21
C GLY A 178 3.45 -7.62 -5.17
N GLY A 179 2.15 -7.35 -5.14
CA GLY A 179 1.66 -6.02 -5.43
C GLY A 179 0.22 -5.80 -5.00
N ALA A 180 -0.31 -4.70 -5.50
CA ALA A 180 -1.72 -4.34 -5.41
C ALA A 180 -2.17 -3.70 -6.73
N SER A 181 -3.42 -3.98 -7.10
CA SER A 181 -4.09 -3.32 -8.22
C SER A 181 -5.05 -2.26 -7.70
N VAL A 182 -5.15 -1.14 -8.41
CA VAL A 182 -6.14 -0.08 -8.17
C VAL A 182 -6.93 0.13 -9.45
N SER A 183 -8.21 -0.23 -9.44
CA SER A 183 -9.11 -0.10 -10.59
C SER A 183 -10.19 0.93 -10.33
N LEU A 184 -10.47 1.77 -11.33
CA LEU A 184 -11.63 2.67 -11.27
C LEU A 184 -12.91 1.87 -11.48
N ARG A 185 -13.94 2.18 -10.70
CA ARG A 185 -15.28 1.59 -10.83
C ARG A 185 -16.29 2.68 -11.16
N PRO A 186 -17.23 2.41 -12.07
CA PRO A 186 -18.33 3.33 -12.30
C PRO A 186 -19.13 3.49 -11.01
N LEU A 187 -19.41 4.74 -10.64
CA LEU A 187 -20.48 5.05 -9.71
C LEU A 187 -21.76 5.07 -10.54
N ASP A 188 -22.65 4.10 -10.33
CA ASP A 188 -23.95 4.10 -10.99
C ASP A 188 -24.67 5.40 -10.65
N LYS A 189 -24.99 6.20 -11.67
CA LYS A 189 -25.65 7.51 -11.53
C LYS A 189 -27.17 7.40 -11.28
N ASN A 190 -27.68 6.18 -11.06
CA ASN A 190 -29.11 5.88 -11.00
C ASN A 190 -29.51 5.22 -9.66
N VAL A 191 -29.28 5.93 -8.55
CA VAL A 191 -29.95 5.65 -7.27
C VAL A 191 -30.59 6.93 -6.77
#